data_AF-A0A2K1XDW7-F1
#
_entry.id   AF-A0A2K1XDW7-F1
#
_cell.length_a   1.000
_cell.length_b   1.000
_cell.length_c   1.000
_cell.angle_alpha   90.00
_cell.angle_beta   90.00
_cell.angle_gamma   90.00
#
_symmetry.space_group_name_H-M   'P 1'
#
loop_
_entity.id
_entity.type
_entity.pdbx_description
1 polymer ?
#
loop_
_entity_poly.entity_id
_entity_poly.type
_entity_poly.pdbx_seq_one_letter_code
_entity_poly.pdbx_strand_id
1 'polypeptide(L)' 'MSYLVEQAGGKATDGHQRILDIKPEQIHQRTPIFIGSPDEVDKLQQYLA' A
#
# COMPACT_ATOMS: atom_id res chain seq x y z
N MET A 1 -9.37 3.06 -0.43
CA MET A 1 -8.80 3.91 0.64
C MET A 1 -7.45 4.51 0.26
N SER A 2 -6.54 3.76 -0.39
CA SER A 2 -5.18 4.21 -0.73
C SER A 2 -5.10 5.59 -1.38
N TYR A 3 -5.96 5.90 -2.36
CA TYR A 3 -6.03 7.23 -2.97
C TYR A 3 -6.23 8.36 -1.96
N LEU A 4 -7.13 8.20 -0.99
CA LEU A 4 -7.41 9.23 0.01
C LEU A 4 -6.22 9.44 0.95
N VAL A 5 -5.58 8.34 1.38
CA VAL A 5 -4.46 8.41 2.32
C VAL A 5 -3.24 9.04 1.66
N GLU A 6 -2.97 8.73 0.39
CA GLU A 6 -1.87 9.37 -0.34
C GLU A 6 -2.11 10.87 -0.54
N GLN A 7 -3.35 11.29 -0.80
CA GLN A 7 -3.68 12.72 -0.85
C GLN A 7 -3.53 13.42 0.51
N ALA A 8 -3.66 12.68 1.61
CA ALA A 8 -3.39 13.18 2.97
C ALA A 8 -1.90 13.13 3.36
N GLY A 9 -0.99 12.79 2.43
CA GLY A 9 0.45 12.68 2.68
C GLY A 9 0.90 11.36 3.33
N GLY A 10 0.02 10.36 3.39
CA GLY A 10 0.34 9.00 3.83
C GLY A 10 0.85 8.10 2.70
N LYS A 11 1.16 6.84 3.05
CA LYS A 11 1.61 5.81 2.10
C LYS A 11 0.71 4.57 2.16
N ALA A 12 0.57 3.87 1.04
CA ALA A 12 -0.18 2.62 0.92
C ALA A 12 0.55 1.60 0.03
N THR A 13 0.79 0.39 0.55
CA THR A 13 1.50 -0.71 -0.15
C THR A 13 0.86 -2.07 0.14
N ASP A 14 1.09 -3.04 -0.74
CA ASP A 14 0.81 -4.47 -0.48
C ASP A 14 1.97 -5.18 0.27
N GLY A 15 3.02 -4.43 0.61
CA GLY A 15 4.26 -4.92 1.20
C GLY A 15 5.44 -4.79 0.24
N HIS A 16 5.19 -4.85 -1.07
CA HIS A 16 6.24 -4.86 -2.10
C HIS A 16 6.11 -3.68 -3.06
N GLN A 17 4.89 -3.32 -3.46
CA GLN A 17 4.61 -2.25 -4.40
C GLN A 17 3.46 -1.37 -3.91
N ARG A 18 3.33 -0.18 -4.51
CA ARG A 18 2.27 0.78 -4.18
C ARG A 18 0.91 0.25 -4.64
N ILE A 19 -0.11 0.37 -3.79
CA ILE A 19 -1.45 -0.20 -4.09
C ILE A 19 -2.05 0.37 -5.38
N LEU A 20 -1.85 1.66 -5.66
CA LEU A 20 -2.43 2.30 -6.85
C LEU A 20 -1.72 1.95 -8.16
N ASP A 21 -0.56 1.29 -8.10
CA ASP A 21 0.17 0.83 -9.28
C ASP A 21 -0.27 -0.61 -9.67
N ILE A 22 -1.03 -1.30 -8.80
CA ILE A 22 -1.56 -2.63 -9.05
C ILE A 22 -2.75 -2.53 -10.00
N LYS A 23 -2.62 -3.08 -11.21
CA LYS A 23 -3.75 -3.29 -12.12
C LYS A 23 -4.45 -4.61 -11.77
N PRO A 24 -5.74 -4.61 -11.40
CA PRO A 24 -6.45 -5.85 -11.09
C PRO A 24 -6.62 -6.74 -12.33
N GLU A 25 -6.46 -8.05 -12.16
CA GLU A 25 -6.65 -9.09 -13.16
C GLU A 25 -8.02 -9.81 -13.02
N GLN A 26 -8.65 -9.71 -11.84
CA GLN A 26 -9.93 -10.37 -11.54
C GLN A 26 -10.87 -9.47 -10.71
N ILE A 27 -12.18 -9.69 -10.85
CA ILE A 27 -13.22 -8.89 -10.18
C ILE A 27 -13.10 -8.96 -8.64
N HIS A 28 -12.75 -10.11 -8.08
CA HIS A 28 -12.64 -10.32 -6.63
C HIS A 28 -11.20 -10.47 -6.15
N GLN A 29 -10.25 -9.86 -6.86
CA GLN A 29 -8.85 -9.90 -6.48
C GLN A 29 -8.65 -9.32 -5.08
N ARG A 30 -7.85 -10.02 -4.27
CA ARG A 30 -7.44 -9.58 -2.94
C ARG A 30 -5.95 -9.28 -2.95
N THR A 31 -5.54 -8.37 -2.10
CA THR A 31 -4.13 -8.05 -1.85
C THR A 31 -3.97 -7.70 -0.37
N PRO A 32 -2.82 -8.01 0.26
CA PRO A 32 -2.47 -7.39 1.53
C PRO A 32 -2.51 -5.87 1.41
N ILE A 33 -2.76 -5.20 2.53
CA ILE A 33 -2.79 -3.73 2.58
C ILE A 33 -2.12 -3.24 3.86
N PHE A 34 -1.10 -2.41 3.67
CA PHE A 34 -0.43 -1.64 4.72
C PHE A 34 -0.58 -0.16 4.34
N ILE A 35 -1.17 0.63 5.24
CA ILE A 35 -1.57 2.00 4.94
C ILE A 35 -1.48 2.87 6.19
N GLY A 36 -0.93 4.08 6.07
CA GLY A 36 -0.78 5.00 7.20
C GLY A 36 0.38 5.97 7.03
N SER A 37 1.02 6.32 8.15
CA SER A 37 2.19 7.20 8.19
C SER A 37 3.32 6.66 7.31
N PRO A 38 3.96 7.49 6.45
CA PRO A 38 5.01 7.04 5.55
C PRO A 38 6.15 6.31 6.27
N ASP A 39 6.63 6.88 7.39
CA ASP A 39 7.75 6.31 8.18
C ASP A 39 7.45 4.91 8.72
N GLU A 40 6.22 4.65 9.18
CA GLU A 40 5.81 3.34 9.68
C GLU A 40 5.66 2.32 8.55
N VAL A 41 5.16 2.76 7.40
CA VAL A 41 5.05 1.90 6.21
C VAL A 41 6.44 1.55 5.68
N ASP A 42 7.36 2.52 5.61
CA ASP A 42 8.75 2.30 5.16
C ASP A 42 9.50 1.36 6.12
N LYS A 43 9.32 1.56 7.43
CA LYS A 43 9.86 0.65 8.44
C LYS A 43 9.33 -0.76 8.26
N LEU A 44 8.03 -0.92 8.07
CA LEU A 44 7.41 -2.23 7.83
C LEU A 44 7.98 -2.90 6.57
N GLN A 45 8.19 -2.16 5.49
CA GLN A 45 8.78 -2.71 4.26
C GLN A 45 10.19 -3.28 4.49
N GLN A 46 10.98 -2.73 5.42
CA GLN A 46 12.30 -3.27 5.75
C GLN A 46 12.25 -4.67 6.40
N TYR A 47 11.14 -5.05 7.04
CA TYR A 47 10.95 -6.38 7.64
C TYR A 47 10.31 -7.40 6.69
N LEU A 48 9.71 -6.93 5.59
CA LEU A 48 9.12 -7.77 4.56
C LEU A 48 10.09 -8.08 3.41
N ALA A 49 11.22 -7.37 3.35
CA ALA A 49 12.28 -7.52 2.37
C ALA A 49 13.21 -8.71 2.64
#